data_AF-A0AAN8YHG7-F1
#
_entry.id   AF-A0AAN8YHG7-F1
#
_cell.length_a   1.000
_cell.length_b   1.000
_cell.length_c   1.000
_cell.angle_alpha   90.00
_cell.angle_beta   90.00
_cell.angle_gamma   90.00
#
_symmetry.space_group_name_H-M   'P 1'
#
loop_
_entity.id
_entity.type
_entity.pdbx_description
1 polymer ?
#
loop_
_entity_poly.entity_id
_entity_poly.type
_entity_poly.pdbx_seq_one_letter_code
_entity_poly.pdbx_strand_id
1 'polypeptide(L)'
;MNEQVVMHKLLEQIVLHTLLEQVVVHKLLEQVVVRSKSSGSPQKQVLAHPAVAGFFTHYGWNSTLESILDEVPLICRPFLADQLVNVRSLIPIYKIGFEWEVMEKMVIEKTVRKLMLSEEGKDVKKRVADMQHSFWYAD
;
A
#
# COMPACT_ATOMS: atom_id res chain seq x y z
N MET A 1 -26.40 0.67 4.61
CA MET A 1 -25.43 1.27 5.56
C MET A 1 -24.72 2.37 4.79
N ASN A 2 -24.80 3.64 5.22
CA ASN A 2 -24.28 4.78 4.45
C ASN A 2 -22.78 4.63 4.17
N GLU A 3 -22.34 4.95 2.96
CA GLU A 3 -20.91 4.95 2.58
C GLU A 3 -20.05 5.79 3.54
N GLN A 4 -20.60 6.89 4.06
CA GLN A 4 -19.97 7.70 5.12
C GLN A 4 -19.82 6.95 6.45
N VAL A 5 -20.78 6.08 6.82
CA VAL A 5 -20.70 5.26 8.04
C VAL A 5 -19.72 4.11 7.85
N VAL A 6 -19.64 3.56 6.64
CA VAL A 6 -18.60 2.58 6.27
C VAL A 6 -17.23 3.22 6.36
N MET A 7 -17.02 4.39 5.73
CA MET A 7 -15.76 5.15 5.81
C MET A 7 -15.39 5.55 7.23
N HIS A 8 -16.34 6.03 8.04
CA HIS A 8 -16.08 6.36 9.44
C HIS A 8 -15.66 5.13 10.24
N LYS A 9 -16.34 4.00 10.06
CA LYS A 9 -15.97 2.72 10.71
C LYS A 9 -14.67 2.12 10.17
N LEU A 10 -14.35 2.33 8.88
CA LEU A 10 -13.11 1.90 8.24
C LEU A 10 -11.93 2.73 8.77
N LEU A 11 -12.13 4.05 8.92
CA LEU A 11 -11.18 4.96 9.56
C LEU A 11 -10.97 4.61 11.03
N GLU A 12 -12.02 4.30 11.79
CA GLU A 12 -11.91 3.84 13.18
C GLU A 12 -11.20 2.48 13.32
N GLN A 13 -11.20 1.63 12.29
CA GLN A 13 -10.49 0.33 12.29
C GLN A 13 -9.05 0.39 11.75
N ILE A 14 -8.65 1.49 11.09
CA ILE A 14 -7.32 1.70 10.47
C ILE A 14 -6.38 2.56 11.33
N VAL A 15 -6.87 3.21 12.39
CA VAL A 15 -5.98 3.96 13.31
C VAL A 15 -5.24 3.01 14.24
N LEU A 16 -3.96 2.80 13.96
CA LEU A 16 -2.99 2.35 14.95
C LEU A 16 -2.96 3.38 16.08
N HIS A 17 -3.50 3.00 17.24
CA HIS A 17 -3.51 3.77 18.48
C HIS A 17 -2.11 3.96 19.10
N THR A 18 -1.02 3.92 18.32
CA THR A 18 0.30 4.18 18.89
C THR A 18 1.25 4.66 17.82
N LEU A 19 1.76 5.87 18.06
CA LEU A 19 2.77 6.60 17.33
C LEU A 19 2.22 7.41 16.16
N LEU A 20 2.02 8.69 16.49
CA LEU A 20 1.93 9.86 15.62
C LEU A 20 0.49 10.31 15.32
N GLU A 21 0.01 11.22 16.16
CA GLU A 21 -0.99 12.26 15.85
C GLU A 21 -0.59 13.16 14.65
N GLN A 22 0.27 12.69 13.72
CA GLN A 22 0.87 13.51 12.67
C GLN A 22 1.24 12.70 11.42
N VAL A 23 0.29 12.04 10.75
CA VAL A 23 0.44 11.77 9.30
C VAL A 23 -0.55 12.63 8.53
N VAL A 24 -0.04 13.81 8.19
CA VAL A 24 -0.65 15.01 7.62
C VAL A 24 -1.07 14.86 6.14
N VAL A 25 -1.12 13.66 5.55
CA VAL A 25 -1.37 13.50 4.10
C VAL A 25 -2.82 13.10 3.77
N HIS A 26 -3.74 13.29 4.72
CA HIS A 26 -5.12 12.85 4.61
C HIS A 26 -6.06 14.00 4.21
N LYS A 27 -5.88 14.67 3.04
CA LYS A 27 -6.96 15.47 2.41
C LYS A 27 -6.71 16.07 1.01
N LEU A 28 -5.66 15.69 0.28
CA LEU A 28 -5.38 16.33 -1.02
C LEU A 28 -6.10 15.68 -2.22
N LEU A 29 -6.58 14.44 -2.12
CA LEU A 29 -7.17 13.69 -3.26
C LEU A 29 -8.25 12.64 -2.88
N GLU A 30 -8.83 12.70 -1.68
CA GLU A 30 -9.73 11.63 -1.15
C GLU A 30 -9.10 10.21 -1.08
N GLN A 31 -7.80 10.09 -1.31
CA GLN A 31 -7.07 8.82 -1.29
C GLN A 31 -6.19 8.63 -0.05
N VAL A 32 -5.95 7.38 0.35
CA VAL A 32 -5.21 6.98 1.55
C VAL A 32 -4.20 5.87 1.27
N VAL A 33 -3.12 5.82 2.08
CA VAL A 33 -2.19 4.69 2.13
C VAL A 33 -2.46 3.90 3.42
N VAL A 34 -2.69 2.60 3.29
CA VAL A 34 -3.04 1.72 4.42
C VAL A 34 -1.86 0.84 4.81
N ARG A 35 -1.83 0.31 6.04
CA ARG A 35 -0.76 -0.56 6.54
C ARG A 35 -1.27 -1.98 6.77
N SER A 36 -0.43 -2.98 6.47
CA SER A 36 -0.71 -4.40 6.78
C SER A 36 -0.90 -4.63 8.28
N LYS A 37 -1.93 -5.38 8.67
CA LYS A 37 -2.29 -5.69 10.06
C LYS A 37 -2.26 -7.21 10.31
N SER A 38 -2.12 -7.60 11.59
CA SER A 38 -2.16 -9.00 12.05
C SER A 38 -3.53 -9.66 11.83
N SER A 39 -3.56 -10.99 12.00
CA SER A 39 -4.70 -11.88 11.75
C SER A 39 -6.06 -11.33 12.22
N GLY A 40 -7.06 -11.43 11.34
CA GLY A 40 -8.45 -11.00 11.61
C GLY A 40 -8.85 -9.64 11.01
N SER A 41 -7.95 -8.96 10.30
CA SER A 41 -8.28 -7.74 9.54
C SER A 41 -8.98 -8.08 8.21
N PRO A 42 -10.01 -7.32 7.77
CA PRO A 42 -10.60 -7.47 6.44
C PRO A 42 -9.69 -6.85 5.36
N GLN A 43 -8.41 -7.23 5.31
CA GLN A 43 -7.38 -6.61 4.47
C GLN A 43 -7.78 -6.56 2.99
N LYS A 44 -8.31 -7.67 2.46
CA LYS A 44 -8.85 -7.72 1.09
C LYS A 44 -9.94 -6.68 0.82
N GLN A 45 -10.88 -6.49 1.74
CA GLN A 45 -11.95 -5.49 1.56
C GLN A 45 -11.41 -4.06 1.65
N VAL A 46 -10.38 -3.84 2.47
CA VAL A 46 -9.69 -2.55 2.54
C VAL A 46 -8.94 -2.26 1.25
N LEU A 47 -8.17 -3.23 0.72
CA LEU A 47 -7.40 -3.05 -0.51
C LEU A 47 -8.29 -2.84 -1.74
N ALA A 48 -9.44 -3.51 -1.81
CA ALA A 48 -10.43 -3.32 -2.87
C ALA A 48 -11.17 -1.95 -2.82
N HIS A 49 -10.95 -1.14 -1.79
CA HIS A 49 -11.66 0.13 -1.63
C HIS A 49 -11.05 1.22 -2.54
N PRO A 50 -11.83 1.95 -3.37
CA PRO A 50 -11.30 2.91 -4.35
C PRO A 50 -10.47 4.07 -3.77
N ALA A 51 -10.70 4.41 -2.50
CA ALA A 51 -9.90 5.41 -1.80
C ALA A 51 -8.48 4.92 -1.45
N VAL A 52 -8.19 3.63 -1.48
CA VAL A 52 -6.85 3.11 -1.19
C VAL A 52 -5.97 3.27 -2.42
N ALA A 53 -4.88 4.00 -2.26
CA ALA A 53 -3.96 4.34 -3.35
C ALA A 53 -2.52 3.86 -3.10
N GLY A 54 -2.29 3.19 -1.97
CA GLY A 54 -1.04 2.53 -1.66
C GLY A 54 -1.14 1.66 -0.42
N PHE A 55 -0.24 0.69 -0.32
CA PHE A 55 -0.21 -0.28 0.75
C PHE A 55 1.19 -0.41 1.37
N PHE A 56 1.34 0.04 2.60
CA PHE A 56 2.54 -0.20 3.39
C PHE A 56 2.51 -1.60 4.00
N THR A 57 3.40 -2.48 3.53
CA THR A 57 3.47 -3.86 3.98
C THR A 57 4.91 -4.27 4.25
N HIS A 58 5.07 -5.33 5.04
CA HIS A 58 6.34 -6.01 5.26
C HIS A 58 6.63 -7.04 4.15
N TYR A 59 5.84 -7.09 3.08
CA TYR A 59 6.07 -7.92 1.89
C TYR A 59 5.97 -9.44 2.11
N GLY A 60 5.14 -9.87 3.06
CA GLY A 60 4.67 -11.26 3.08
C GLY A 60 3.93 -11.58 1.77
N TRP A 61 4.17 -12.77 1.19
CA TRP A 61 3.72 -13.10 -0.17
C TRP A 61 2.20 -12.94 -0.37
N ASN A 62 1.40 -13.35 0.61
CA ASN A 62 -0.06 -13.22 0.53
C ASN A 62 -0.50 -11.75 0.46
N SER A 63 0.07 -10.88 1.30
CA SER A 63 -0.24 -9.45 1.28
C SER A 63 0.20 -8.78 -0.01
N THR A 64 1.34 -9.19 -0.56
CA THR A 64 1.79 -8.73 -1.88
C THR A 64 0.80 -9.12 -2.97
N LEU A 65 0.35 -10.37 -2.97
CA LEU A 65 -0.59 -10.86 -3.97
C LEU A 65 -1.94 -10.15 -3.89
N GLU A 66 -2.49 -9.97 -2.68
CA GLU A 66 -3.72 -9.20 -2.47
C GLU A 66 -3.58 -7.77 -3.02
N SER A 67 -2.46 -7.11 -2.76
CA SER A 67 -2.19 -5.76 -3.29
C SER A 67 -2.15 -5.72 -4.81
N ILE A 68 -1.52 -6.71 -5.45
CA ILE A 68 -1.45 -6.75 -6.91
C ILE A 68 -2.84 -7.02 -7.50
N LEU A 69 -3.59 -7.97 -6.94
CA LEU A 69 -4.93 -8.33 -7.42
C LEU A 69 -5.92 -7.15 -7.35
N ASP A 70 -5.79 -6.31 -6.32
CA ASP A 70 -6.58 -5.08 -6.15
C ASP A 70 -5.90 -3.83 -6.74
N GLU A 71 -4.84 -3.99 -7.55
CA GLU A 71 -4.13 -2.92 -8.27
C GLU A 71 -3.52 -1.82 -7.37
N VAL A 72 -3.22 -2.16 -6.11
CA VAL A 72 -2.70 -1.23 -5.12
C VAL A 72 -1.16 -1.26 -5.12
N PRO A 73 -0.48 -0.11 -5.33
CA PRO A 73 0.96 0.01 -5.20
C PRO A 73 1.49 -0.29 -3.81
N LEU A 74 2.72 -0.79 -3.76
CA LEU A 74 3.35 -1.16 -2.50
C LEU A 74 4.30 -0.07 -1.98
N ILE A 75 4.35 0.09 -0.66
CA ILE A 75 5.47 0.71 0.04
C ILE A 75 6.03 -0.33 1.01
N CYS A 76 7.35 -0.46 1.04
CA CYS A 76 8.04 -1.49 1.78
C CYS A 76 8.95 -0.96 2.87
N ARG A 77 9.03 -1.75 3.94
CA ARG A 77 10.26 -1.95 4.68
C ARG A 77 10.40 -3.44 4.99
N PRO A 78 11.35 -4.18 4.39
CA PRO A 78 11.53 -5.59 4.73
C PRO A 78 12.09 -5.71 6.15
N PHE A 79 11.61 -6.70 6.90
CA PHE A 79 12.12 -6.95 8.25
C PHE A 79 12.95 -8.24 8.32
N LEU A 80 12.48 -9.35 7.74
CA LEU A 80 13.14 -10.67 7.88
C LEU A 80 12.87 -11.62 6.70
N ALA A 81 13.82 -12.54 6.45
CA ALA A 81 13.66 -13.76 5.66
C ALA A 81 13.13 -13.58 4.22
N ASP A 82 12.04 -14.28 3.86
CA ASP A 82 11.41 -14.30 2.54
C ASP A 82 10.96 -12.92 2.06
N GLN A 83 10.66 -12.01 2.99
CA GLN A 83 10.32 -10.62 2.71
C GLN A 83 11.44 -9.90 1.97
N LEU A 84 12.70 -10.16 2.33
CA LEU A 84 13.86 -9.57 1.65
C LEU A 84 13.95 -10.05 0.20
N VAL A 85 13.63 -11.31 -0.06
CA VAL A 85 13.62 -11.89 -1.41
C VAL A 85 12.51 -11.25 -2.25
N ASN A 86 11.31 -11.11 -1.66
CA ASN A 86 10.18 -10.48 -2.33
C ASN A 86 10.50 -9.03 -2.71
N VAL A 87 11.04 -8.24 -1.78
CA VAL A 87 11.42 -6.83 -2.04
C VAL A 87 12.48 -6.70 -3.12
N ARG A 88 13.52 -7.55 -3.06
CA ARG A 88 14.60 -7.59 -4.05
C ARG A 88 14.13 -7.91 -5.46
N SER A 89 12.94 -8.49 -5.62
CA SER A 89 12.33 -8.69 -6.93
C SER A 89 11.34 -7.57 -7.27
N LEU A 90 10.40 -7.28 -6.37
CA LEU A 90 9.26 -6.40 -6.64
C LEU A 90 9.64 -4.93 -6.81
N ILE A 91 10.69 -4.46 -6.14
CA ILE A 91 11.14 -3.07 -6.23
C ILE A 91 12.10 -2.85 -7.42
N PRO A 92 13.27 -3.48 -7.50
CA PRO A 92 14.23 -3.15 -8.55
C PRO A 92 13.89 -3.77 -9.90
N ILE A 93 13.25 -4.95 -9.94
CA ILE A 93 12.93 -5.67 -11.18
C ILE A 93 11.56 -5.21 -11.70
N TYR A 94 10.52 -5.41 -10.89
CA TYR A 94 9.15 -5.14 -11.33
C TYR A 94 8.71 -3.68 -11.14
N LYS A 95 9.37 -2.92 -10.25
CA LYS A 95 9.12 -1.49 -10.02
C LYS A 95 7.66 -1.18 -9.69
N ILE A 96 7.03 -2.03 -8.87
CA ILE A 96 5.62 -1.92 -8.45
C ILE A 96 5.42 -1.22 -7.09
N GLY A 97 6.47 -0.56 -6.57
CA GLY A 97 6.41 0.11 -5.29
C GLY A 97 7.66 0.90 -4.94
N PHE A 98 7.72 1.36 -3.69
CA PHE A 98 8.89 2.02 -3.10
C PHE A 98 9.35 1.32 -1.83
N GLU A 99 10.62 1.50 -1.48
CA GLU A 99 11.16 1.09 -0.20
C GLU A 99 11.56 2.32 0.61
N TRP A 100 11.44 2.24 1.93
CA TRP A 100 12.10 3.15 2.86
C TRP A 100 12.97 2.39 3.86
N GLU A 101 14.09 2.99 4.24
CA GLU A 101 15.06 2.34 5.13
C GLU A 101 14.70 2.54 6.61
N VAL A 102 14.19 3.72 6.95
CA VAL A 102 13.93 4.16 8.34
C VAL A 102 12.48 4.60 8.55
N MET A 103 11.95 4.30 9.75
CA MET A 103 10.60 4.71 10.17
C MET A 103 10.62 6.13 10.76
N GLU A 104 11.14 7.07 9.99
CA GLU A 104 11.14 8.48 10.33
C GLU A 104 9.99 9.20 9.63
N LYS A 105 9.30 10.09 10.35
CA LYS A 105 8.13 10.80 9.85
C LYS A 105 8.39 11.49 8.50
N MET A 106 9.54 12.15 8.35
CA MET A 106 9.90 12.87 7.13
C MET A 106 10.09 11.91 5.94
N VAL A 107 10.72 10.75 6.18
CA VAL A 107 10.94 9.72 5.16
C VAL A 107 9.61 9.11 4.71
N ILE A 108 8.74 8.76 5.68
CA ILE A 108 7.40 8.23 5.39
C ILE A 108 6.59 9.23 4.57
N GLU A 109 6.53 10.50 5.01
CA GLU A 109 5.78 11.54 4.29
C GLU A 109 6.31 11.73 2.86
N LYS A 110 7.63 11.79 2.68
CA LYS A 110 8.24 11.95 1.37
C LYS A 110 7.90 10.78 0.44
N THR A 111 7.98 9.54 0.93
CA THR A 111 7.67 8.35 0.13
C THR A 111 6.19 8.26 -0.22
N VAL A 112 5.29 8.55 0.73
CA VAL A 112 3.85 8.62 0.47
C VAL A 112 3.55 9.70 -0.57
N ARG A 113 4.11 10.91 -0.43
CA ARG A 113 3.93 11.98 -1.42
C ARG A 113 4.47 11.59 -2.79
N LYS A 114 5.63 10.94 -2.85
CA LYS A 114 6.21 10.43 -4.09
C LYS A 114 5.24 9.47 -4.78
N LEU A 115 4.70 8.49 -4.06
CA LEU A 115 3.74 7.54 -4.61
C LEU A 115 2.46 8.22 -5.13
N MET A 116 1.98 9.22 -4.42
CA MET A 116 0.68 9.81 -4.70
C MET A 116 0.73 10.91 -5.77
N LEU A 117 1.82 11.68 -5.83
CA LEU A 117 1.86 12.97 -6.54
C LEU A 117 2.92 13.04 -7.64
N SER A 118 3.85 12.08 -7.74
CA SER A 118 4.90 12.11 -8.76
C SER A 118 4.52 11.31 -10.02
N GLU A 119 5.17 11.63 -11.14
CA GLU A 119 5.07 10.81 -12.38
C GLU A 119 5.55 9.38 -12.13
N GLU A 120 6.61 9.19 -11.34
CA GLU A 120 7.08 7.86 -10.96
C GLU A 120 6.02 7.07 -10.17
N GLY A 121 5.22 7.74 -9.34
CA GLY A 121 4.08 7.14 -8.65
C GLY A 121 2.96 6.69 -9.61
N LYS A 122 2.70 7.45 -10.68
CA LYS A 122 1.76 7.06 -11.75
C LYS A 122 2.27 5.85 -12.52
N ASP A 123 3.55 5.82 -12.85
CA ASP A 123 4.19 4.67 -13.51
C ASP A 123 4.12 3.41 -12.65
N VAL A 124 4.35 3.54 -11.33
CA VAL A 124 4.21 2.44 -10.39
C VAL A 124 2.78 1.89 -10.39
N LYS A 125 1.75 2.75 -10.30
CA LYS A 125 0.33 2.35 -10.38
C LYS A 125 0.04 1.58 -11.66
N LYS A 126 0.52 2.09 -12.80
CA LYS A 126 0.38 1.42 -14.10
C LYS A 126 1.02 0.03 -14.10
N ARG A 127 2.26 -0.10 -13.59
CA ARG A 127 2.95 -1.41 -13.55
C ARG A 127 2.22 -2.44 -12.68
N VAL A 128 1.60 -2.02 -11.58
CA VAL A 128 0.80 -2.92 -10.73
C VAL A 128 -0.41 -3.42 -11.52
N ALA A 129 -1.13 -2.54 -12.21
CA ALA A 129 -2.26 -2.91 -13.06
C ALA A 129 -1.84 -3.81 -14.24
N ASP A 130 -0.73 -3.51 -14.91
CA ASP A 130 -0.18 -4.34 -16.00
C ASP A 130 0.20 -5.75 -15.48
N MET A 131 0.72 -5.83 -14.26
CA MET A 131 1.05 -7.10 -13.61
C MET A 131 -0.21 -7.89 -13.25
N GLN A 132 -1.23 -7.24 -12.69
CA GLN A 132 -2.54 -7.83 -12.40
C GLN A 132 -3.18 -8.38 -13.67
N HIS A 133 -3.16 -7.61 -14.76
CA HIS A 133 -3.63 -8.04 -16.06
C HIS A 133 -2.86 -9.28 -16.56
N SER A 134 -1.53 -9.30 -16.43
CA SER A 134 -0.71 -10.45 -16.84
C SER A 134 -1.06 -11.75 -16.11
N PHE A 135 -1.58 -11.69 -14.87
CA PHE A 135 -2.04 -12.89 -14.16
C PHE A 135 -3.26 -13.54 -14.82
N TRP A 136 -4.11 -12.75 -15.47
CA TRP A 136 -5.35 -13.23 -16.09
C TRP A 136 -5.16 -13.74 -17.52
N TYR A 137 -4.05 -13.36 -18.17
CA TYR A 137 -3.79 -13.63 -19.60
C TYR A 137 -2.45 -14.31 -19.87
N ALA A 138 -1.87 -14.96 -18.85
CA ALA A 138 -0.73 -15.85 -19.03
C ALA A 138 -1.24 -17.23 -19.49
N ASP A 139 -1.37 -17.38 -20.81
CA ASP A 139 -1.52 -18.67 -21.50
C ASP A 139 -0.16 -19.34 -21.74
#